data_AF-A0AAF0CD40-F1
#
_entry.id   AF-A0AAF0CD40-F1
#
_cell.length_a   1.000
_cell.length_b   1.000
_cell.length_c   1.000
_cell.angle_alpha   90.00
_cell.angle_beta   90.00
_cell.angle_gamma   90.00
#
_symmetry.space_group_name_H-M   'P 1'
#
loop_
_entity.id
_entity.type
_entity.pdbx_description
1 polymer ?
#
loop_
_entity_poly.entity_id
_entity_poly.type
_entity_poly.pdbx_seq_one_letter_code
_entity_poly.pdbx_strand_id
1 'polypeptide(L)'
;MSESTSIPQNEAARRKAQLSALIDLTDDFSQFHQECAFLCDAFAAVAQEPECISEETSEGIRHMSYWLKCQAKEYYQRIDDLYKEAYSHNKQAQAIEQEKVQEKIQENREDEE
;
A
#
# COMPACT_ATOMS: atom_id res chain seq x y z
N MET A 1 -1.59 -6.28 -39.95
CA MET A 1 -1.08 -7.38 -39.09
C MET A 1 -0.04 -6.82 -38.13
N SER A 2 -0.45 -6.17 -37.04
CA SER A 2 0.39 -5.78 -35.90
C SER A 2 -0.45 -4.97 -34.93
N GLU A 3 -1.13 -5.59 -33.96
CA GLU A 3 -1.68 -4.82 -32.82
C GLU A 3 -2.05 -5.61 -31.55
N SER A 4 -1.83 -6.92 -31.47
CA SER A 4 -2.36 -7.71 -30.34
C SER A 4 -1.34 -8.11 -29.27
N THR A 5 -0.06 -7.75 -29.39
CA THR A 5 0.99 -8.26 -28.48
C THR A 5 1.41 -7.28 -27.36
N SER A 6 1.02 -6.01 -27.40
CA SER A 6 1.54 -4.97 -26.49
C SER A 6 0.82 -4.86 -25.14
N ILE A 7 -0.46 -5.23 -25.07
CA ILE A 7 -1.30 -5.07 -23.87
C ILE A 7 -0.93 -6.06 -22.73
N PRO A 8 -0.69 -7.37 -23.00
CA PRO A 8 -0.45 -8.35 -21.93
C PRO A 8 0.89 -8.15 -21.19
N GLN A 9 1.93 -7.71 -21.90
CA GLN A 9 3.25 -7.49 -21.31
C GLN A 9 3.27 -6.31 -20.32
N ASN A 10 2.48 -5.27 -20.59
CA ASN A 10 2.37 -4.11 -19.70
C ASN A 10 1.64 -4.47 -18.39
N GLU A 11 0.55 -5.25 -18.47
CA GLU A 11 -0.18 -5.66 -17.28
C GLU A 11 0.60 -6.59 -16.36
N ALA A 12 1.33 -7.56 -16.93
CA ALA A 12 2.16 -8.48 -16.14
C ALA A 12 3.30 -7.73 -15.43
N ALA A 13 3.97 -6.80 -16.13
CA ALA A 13 5.01 -5.96 -15.55
C ALA A 13 4.44 -5.07 -14.42
N ARG A 14 3.28 -4.45 -14.62
CA ARG A 14 2.58 -3.66 -13.60
C ARG A 14 2.25 -4.50 -12.36
N ARG A 15 1.61 -5.67 -12.54
CA ARG A 15 1.27 -6.58 -11.41
C ARG A 15 2.52 -6.98 -10.62
N LYS A 16 3.62 -7.24 -11.32
CA LYS A 16 4.91 -7.55 -10.68
C LYS A 16 5.43 -6.36 -9.87
N ALA A 17 5.36 -5.14 -10.41
CA ALA A 17 5.78 -3.93 -9.70
C ALA A 17 4.91 -3.68 -8.44
N GLN A 18 3.60 -3.82 -8.55
CA GLN A 18 2.67 -3.70 -7.42
C GLN A 18 2.95 -4.74 -6.33
N LEU A 19 3.20 -5.99 -6.71
CA LEU A 19 3.56 -7.04 -5.77
C LEU A 19 4.89 -6.74 -5.08
N SER A 20 5.89 -6.27 -5.83
CA SER A 20 7.19 -5.87 -5.26
C SER A 20 7.00 -4.75 -4.23
N ALA A 21 6.26 -3.70 -4.59
CA ALA A 21 6.01 -2.57 -3.68
C ALA A 21 5.23 -2.98 -2.43
N LEU A 22 4.30 -3.95 -2.55
CA LEU A 22 3.58 -4.50 -1.40
C LEU A 22 4.50 -5.33 -0.49
N ILE A 23 5.41 -6.13 -1.05
CA ILE A 23 6.40 -6.89 -0.28
C ILE A 23 7.30 -5.91 0.49
N ASP A 24 7.89 -4.94 -0.21
CA ASP A 24 8.78 -3.94 0.41
C ASP A 24 8.05 -3.17 1.53
N LEU A 25 6.79 -2.76 1.28
CA LEU A 25 5.97 -2.12 2.30
C LEU A 25 5.68 -3.02 3.51
N THR A 26 5.47 -4.32 3.28
CA THR A 26 5.19 -5.28 4.36
C THR A 26 6.43 -5.51 5.22
N ASP A 27 7.60 -5.64 4.59
CA ASP A 27 8.87 -5.82 5.30
C ASP A 27 9.22 -4.57 6.13
N ASP A 28 9.11 -3.38 5.52
CA ASP A 28 9.30 -2.10 6.22
C ASP A 28 8.32 -1.94 7.39
N PHE A 29 7.03 -2.22 7.16
CA PHE A 29 6.01 -2.11 8.19
C PHE A 29 6.21 -3.11 9.33
N SER A 30 6.72 -4.30 9.04
CA SER A 30 7.08 -5.29 10.07
C SER A 30 8.17 -4.75 10.99
N GLN A 31 9.20 -4.10 10.45
CA GLN A 31 10.21 -3.45 11.27
C GLN A 31 9.62 -2.32 12.11
N PHE A 32 8.84 -1.43 11.50
CA PHE A 32 8.17 -0.34 12.21
C PHE A 32 7.25 -0.85 13.34
N HIS A 33 6.54 -1.96 13.12
CA HIS A 33 5.71 -2.60 14.12
C HIS A 33 6.52 -3.07 15.34
N GLN A 34 7.69 -3.67 15.12
CA GLN A 34 8.58 -4.10 16.20
C GLN A 34 9.11 -2.89 16.99
N GLU A 35 9.48 -1.81 16.30
CA GLU A 35 9.92 -0.56 16.94
C GLU A 35 8.79 0.08 17.75
N CYS A 36 7.54 0.04 17.27
CA CYS A 36 6.38 0.49 18.03
C CYS A 36 6.18 -0.33 19.32
N ALA A 37 6.28 -1.66 19.24
CA ALA A 37 6.15 -2.53 20.41
C ALA A 37 7.24 -2.20 21.46
N PHE A 38 8.49 -2.10 21.02
CA PHE A 38 9.60 -1.71 21.88
C PHE A 38 9.38 -0.34 22.55
N LEU A 39 8.94 0.67 21.79
CA LEU A 39 8.69 1.99 22.33
C LEU A 39 7.52 2.01 23.32
N CYS A 40 6.47 1.21 23.09
CA CYS A 40 5.37 1.08 24.03
C CYS A 40 5.84 0.48 25.36
N ASP A 41 6.66 -0.56 25.31
CA ASP A 41 7.23 -1.18 26.52
C ASP A 41 8.18 -0.21 27.24
N ALA A 42 9.02 0.51 26.49
CA ALA A 42 9.92 1.52 27.06
C ALA A 42 9.16 2.66 27.74
N PHE A 43 8.13 3.21 27.10
CA PHE A 43 7.30 4.26 27.70
C PHE A 43 6.52 3.76 28.91
N ALA A 44 6.02 2.53 28.88
CA ALA A 44 5.35 1.93 30.03
C ALA A 44 6.31 1.75 31.22
N ALA A 45 7.55 1.33 30.97
CA ALA A 45 8.57 1.21 32.01
C ALA A 45 8.93 2.58 32.62
N VAL A 46 9.17 3.59 31.77
CA VAL A 46 9.47 4.95 32.22
C VAL A 46 8.31 5.56 33.02
N ALA A 47 7.06 5.29 32.62
CA ALA A 47 5.89 5.78 33.34
C ALA A 47 5.68 5.12 34.72
N GLN A 48 6.27 3.93 34.95
CA GLN A 48 6.22 3.26 36.26
C GLN A 48 7.20 3.83 37.27
N GLU A 49 8.24 4.53 36.81
CA GLU A 49 9.25 5.21 37.63
C GLU A 49 9.31 6.71 37.26
N PRO A 50 8.29 7.52 37.60
CA PRO A 50 8.21 8.92 37.18
C PRO A 50 9.42 9.77 37.61
N GLU A 51 10.07 9.41 38.71
CA GLU A 51 11.31 10.02 39.20
C GLU A 51 12.50 9.88 38.24
N CYS A 52 12.48 8.89 37.35
CA CYS A 52 13.49 8.66 36.32
C CYS A 52 13.26 9.53 35.06
N ILE A 53 12.16 10.29 35.00
CA ILE A 53 11.86 11.22 33.90
C ILE A 53 12.65 12.52 34.11
N SER A 54 13.89 12.52 33.62
CA SER A 54 14.73 13.72 33.53
C SER A 54 14.36 14.59 32.32
N GLU A 55 14.98 15.77 32.19
CA GLU A 55 14.87 16.59 30.98
C GLU A 55 15.35 15.84 29.73
N GLU A 56 16.46 15.10 29.84
CA GLU A 56 17.00 14.28 28.75
C GLU A 56 16.02 13.16 28.35
N THR A 57 15.46 12.44 29.33
CA THR A 57 14.46 11.40 29.08
C THR A 57 13.19 12.00 28.45
N SER A 58 12.76 13.18 28.90
CA SER A 58 11.60 13.89 28.35
C SER A 58 11.81 14.28 26.89
N GLU A 59 13.01 14.78 26.54
CA GLU A 59 13.35 15.11 25.15
C GLU A 59 13.44 13.85 24.28
N GLY A 60 13.96 12.75 24.82
CA GLY A 60 13.93 11.43 24.17
C GLY A 60 12.50 10.97 23.84
N ILE A 61 11.59 11.04 24.81
CA ILE A 61 10.16 10.70 24.61
C ILE A 61 9.54 11.60 23.55
N ARG A 62 9.81 12.91 23.58
CA ARG A 62 9.32 13.86 22.59
C ARG A 62 9.84 13.51 21.19
N HIS A 63 11.13 13.25 21.05
CA HIS A 63 11.74 12.90 19.77
C HIS A 63 11.14 11.61 19.19
N MET A 64 11.05 10.55 20.01
CA MET A 64 10.46 9.27 19.61
C MET A 64 8.97 9.40 19.26
N SER A 65 8.21 10.19 20.01
CA SER A 65 6.79 10.46 19.71
C SER A 65 6.63 11.20 18.38
N TYR A 66 7.51 12.16 18.09
CA TYR A 66 7.51 12.85 16.81
C TYR A 66 7.86 11.91 15.65
N TRP A 67 8.90 11.10 15.82
CA TRP A 67 9.33 10.11 14.84
C TRP A 67 8.20 9.09 14.55
N LEU A 68 7.55 8.54 15.58
CA LEU A 68 6.39 7.64 15.44
C LEU A 68 5.28 8.26 14.61
N LYS A 69 4.94 9.54 14.88
CA LYS A 69 3.90 10.26 14.13
C LYS A 69 4.27 10.38 12.64
N CYS A 70 5.52 10.72 12.34
CA CYS A 70 5.99 10.85 10.96
C CYS A 70 5.97 9.50 10.23
N GLN A 71 6.52 8.46 10.86
CA GLN A 71 6.56 7.13 10.27
C GLN A 71 5.15 6.56 10.03
N ALA A 72 4.25 6.66 11.02
CA ALA A 72 2.87 6.20 10.84
C ALA A 72 2.16 6.91 9.66
N LYS A 73 2.43 8.21 9.48
CA LYS A 73 1.89 8.98 8.35
C LYS A 73 2.47 8.50 7.02
N GLU A 74 3.78 8.24 6.94
CA GLU A 74 4.44 7.74 5.73
C GLU A 74 3.90 6.38 5.31
N TYR A 75 3.74 5.44 6.25
CA TYR A 75 3.11 4.13 5.97
C TYR A 75 1.68 4.28 5.49
N TYR A 76 0.87 5.13 6.16
CA TYR A 76 -0.50 5.40 5.71
C TYR A 76 -0.55 5.91 4.27
N GLN A 77 0.33 6.83 3.90
CA GLN A 77 0.40 7.37 2.54
C GLN A 77 0.77 6.28 1.52
N ARG A 78 1.79 5.46 1.81
CA ARG A 78 2.19 4.34 0.93
C ARG A 78 1.06 3.31 0.74
N ILE A 79 0.33 2.98 1.80
CA ILE A 79 -0.82 2.06 1.76
C ILE A 79 -1.93 2.65 0.90
N ASP A 80 -2.28 3.92 1.11
CA ASP A 80 -3.35 4.61 0.38
C ASP A 80 -3.02 4.75 -1.12
N ASP A 81 -1.75 5.02 -1.46
CA ASP A 81 -1.31 5.09 -2.85
C ASP A 81 -1.41 3.73 -3.56
N LEU A 82 -0.93 2.64 -2.94
CA LEU A 82 -1.08 1.29 -3.48
C LEU A 82 -2.56 0.88 -3.62
N TYR A 83 -3.39 1.23 -2.62
CA TYR A 83 -4.82 0.97 -2.67
C TYR A 83 -5.50 1.69 -3.84
N LYS A 84 -5.24 2.99 -4.02
CA LYS A 84 -5.79 3.79 -5.12
C LYS A 84 -5.36 3.25 -6.47
N GLU A 85 -4.09 2.90 -6.62
CA GLU A 85 -3.55 2.33 -7.84
C GLU A 85 -4.26 1.01 -8.18
N ALA A 86 -4.29 0.06 -7.23
CA ALA A 86 -4.95 -1.23 -7.40
C ALA A 86 -6.44 -1.09 -7.72
N TYR A 87 -7.14 -0.21 -7.02
CA TYR A 87 -8.56 0.07 -7.25
C TYR A 87 -8.82 0.65 -8.65
N SER A 88 -8.02 1.63 -9.07
CA SER A 88 -8.18 2.26 -10.38
C SER A 88 -8.01 1.26 -11.52
N HIS A 89 -7.03 0.37 -11.42
CA HIS A 89 -6.78 -0.65 -12.42
C HIS A 89 -7.84 -1.75 -12.41
N ASN A 90 -8.33 -2.15 -11.24
CA ASN A 90 -9.42 -3.10 -11.15
C ASN A 90 -10.68 -2.56 -11.84
N LYS A 91 -11.00 -1.29 -11.62
CA LYS A 91 -12.13 -0.61 -12.28
C LYS A 91 -11.96 -0.54 -13.80
N GLN A 92 -10.76 -0.21 -14.29
CA GLN A 92 -10.46 -0.20 -15.73
C GLN A 92 -10.60 -1.59 -16.36
N ALA A 93 -10.08 -2.63 -15.69
CA ALA A 93 -10.18 -4.01 -16.18
C ALA A 93 -11.65 -4.46 -16.31
N GLN A 94 -12.49 -4.14 -15.32
CA GLN A 94 -13.92 -4.44 -15.37
C GLN A 94 -14.63 -3.73 -16.53
N ALA A 95 -14.30 -2.46 -16.81
CA ALA A 95 -14.89 -1.71 -17.93
C ALA A 95 -14.51 -2.34 -19.28
N ILE A 96 -13.24 -2.69 -19.46
CA ILE A 96 -12.75 -3.35 -20.69
C ILE A 96 -13.41 -4.71 -20.89
N GLU A 97 -13.60 -5.48 -19.81
CA GLU A 97 -14.32 -6.76 -19.89
C GLU A 97 -15.79 -6.57 -20.30
N GLN A 98 -16.46 -5.55 -19.76
CA GLN A 98 -17.84 -5.24 -20.13
C GLN A 98 -17.98 -4.81 -21.59
N GLU A 99 -17.07 -3.95 -22.09
CA GLU A 99 -17.04 -3.53 -23.50
C GLU A 99 -16.86 -4.73 -24.44
N LYS A 100 -15.89 -5.62 -24.15
CA LYS A 100 -15.66 -6.83 -24.94
C LYS A 100 -16.85 -7.79 -24.96
N VAL A 101 -17.58 -7.88 -23.85
CA VAL A 101 -18.80 -8.69 -23.78
C VAL A 101 -19.90 -8.07 -24.64
N GLN A 102 -20.05 -6.75 -24.63
CA GLN A 102 -21.02 -6.05 -25.47
C GLN A 102 -20.69 -6.18 -26.96
N GLU A 103 -19.43 -6.00 -27.37
CA GLU A 103 -18.99 -6.17 -28.76
C GLU A 103 -19.28 -7.58 -29.27
N LYS A 104 -18.97 -8.62 -28.49
CA LYS A 104 -19.28 -10.01 -28.85
C LYS A 104 -20.77 -10.30 -28.99
N ILE A 105 -21.60 -9.69 -28.14
CA ILE A 105 -23.06 -9.84 -28.23
C ILE A 105 -23.57 -9.17 -29.51
N GLN A 106 -22.95 -8.07 -29.93
CA GLN A 106 -23.33 -7.35 -31.13
C GLN A 106 -22.87 -8.06 -32.42
N GLU A 107 -21.63 -8.55 -32.50
CA GLU A 107 -21.15 -9.39 -33.62
C GLU A 107 -22.04 -10.62 -33.83
N ASN A 108 -22.35 -11.37 -32.76
CA ASN A 108 -23.21 -12.56 -32.87
C ASN A 108 -24.62 -12.24 -33.38
N ARG A 109 -25.09 -10.98 -33.24
CA ARG A 109 -26.41 -10.56 -33.68
C ARG A 109 -26.42 -10.13 -35.14
N GLU A 110 -25.29 -9.64 -35.65
CA GLU A 110 -25.10 -9.27 -37.06
C GLU A 110 -24.82 -10.49 -37.94
N ASP A 111 -24.26 -11.57 -37.39
CA ASP A 111 -24.04 -12.84 -38.10
C ASP A 111 -25.31 -13.72 -38.23
N GLU A 112 -26.40 -13.40 -37.52
CA GLU A 112 -27.69 -14.11 -37.57
C GLU A 112 -28.72 -13.50 -38.55
N GLU A 113 -28.44 -12.33 -39.17
CA GLU A 113 -29.28 -11.66 -40.19
C GLU A 113 -28.76 -11.86 -41.63
#